data_AF-A0A8C5PUK5-F1
#
_entry.id   AF-A0A8C5PUK5-F1
#
_cell.length_a   1.000
_cell.length_b   1.000
_cell.length_c   1.000
_cell.angle_alpha   90.00
_cell.angle_beta   90.00
_cell.angle_gamma   90.00
#
_symmetry.space_group_name_H-M   'P 1'
#
loop_
_entity.id
_entity.type
_entity.pdbx_description
1 polymer ?
#
loop_
_entity_poly.entity_id
_entity_poly.type
_entity_poly.pdbx_seq_one_letter_code
_entity_poly.pdbx_strand_id
1 'polypeptide(L)'
;LSVNQGCIKLDSIDYNEILYVRLYKERFLLLLTNPWFCKYVNVTSPDGKLYQFPCYLWLSGFRTIEIPEAKGKVYAEGTPYCIDAGTSADLPPNEQYSLEKLGSFGFTLASAYVHSNKPVWFKMDSQCQMWKEDTFFGYQYLNGVNPMSVRKCTKIPDNFPVTQDMVASTLGSSTDLQKELKSGNIFLADYNILEGIPTNTINGKKQYLAAPLCLLWKSLQDYLIPIAIQLGQQPGPENPIFVASDSEWDWTIAKIWVRYAEVQVHELDHHLLRTHLLAELFSIATSRNLPTQHPLFKLLLPHFRYTLEINVLARTQLIGPGGLFDKAFVTGNGSVPILVRKALERMTYTSLCLPDDLKDRGMESIPKHYYKEDDQVWFVSDVVNHYYKDDDMVSKDPELQAWIKEIFIKGFLERESSGKHDPNGLH
;
A
#
# COMPACT_ATOMS: atom_id res chain seq x y z
N LEU A 1 20.19 -22.19 -26.92
CA LEU A 1 18.81 -22.65 -26.62
C LEU A 1 18.85 -24.15 -26.41
N SER A 2 18.46 -24.67 -25.23
CA SER A 2 18.24 -26.11 -25.04
C SER A 2 16.74 -26.35 -24.87
N VAL A 3 16.14 -27.15 -25.74
CA VAL A 3 14.73 -27.56 -25.64
C VAL A 3 14.65 -29.03 -26.05
N ASN A 4 13.98 -29.85 -25.22
CA ASN A 4 13.93 -31.30 -25.40
C ASN A 4 13.03 -31.77 -26.56
N GLN A 5 12.18 -30.91 -27.16
CA GLN A 5 11.41 -31.19 -28.38
C GLN A 5 10.62 -29.94 -28.83
N GLY A 6 10.69 -29.57 -30.13
CA GLY A 6 9.91 -28.49 -30.75
C GLY A 6 10.75 -27.45 -31.51
N CYS A 7 10.21 -26.89 -32.60
CA CYS A 7 10.81 -25.76 -33.32
C CYS A 7 10.41 -24.45 -32.64
N ILE A 8 11.38 -23.74 -32.07
CA ILE A 8 11.19 -22.35 -31.61
C ILE A 8 11.67 -21.44 -32.74
N LYS A 9 10.77 -20.60 -33.26
CA LYS A 9 11.14 -19.47 -34.10
C LYS A 9 11.14 -18.22 -33.22
N LEU A 10 12.32 -17.63 -33.05
CA LEU A 10 12.47 -16.32 -32.41
C LEU A 10 12.40 -15.27 -33.52
N ASP A 11 11.36 -14.45 -33.52
CA ASP A 11 11.35 -13.23 -34.32
C ASP A 11 12.02 -12.15 -33.47
N SER A 12 13.34 -11.95 -33.64
CA SER A 12 14.04 -10.80 -33.08
C SER A 12 14.08 -9.69 -34.12
N ILE A 13 13.29 -8.65 -33.90
CA ILE A 13 13.51 -7.35 -34.55
C ILE A 13 14.57 -6.64 -33.72
N ASP A 14 15.56 -6.09 -34.40
CA ASP A 14 16.80 -5.48 -33.89
C ASP A 14 16.53 -4.37 -32.85
N TYR A 15 16.29 -4.77 -31.60
CA TYR A 15 16.22 -3.87 -30.45
C TYR A 15 17.17 -4.41 -29.39
N ASN A 16 17.94 -3.51 -28.78
CA ASN A 16 18.92 -3.78 -27.72
C ASN A 16 18.32 -4.45 -26.45
N GLU A 17 17.02 -4.75 -26.40
CA GLU A 17 16.31 -5.36 -25.27
C GLU A 17 15.19 -6.33 -25.74
N ILE A 18 15.11 -7.52 -25.13
CA ILE A 18 14.10 -8.54 -25.43
C ILE A 18 12.90 -8.35 -24.48
N LEU A 19 11.74 -7.96 -25.02
CA LEU A 19 10.54 -7.62 -24.21
C LEU A 19 9.60 -8.80 -23.96
N TYR A 20 9.45 -9.67 -24.95
CA TYR A 20 8.63 -10.87 -24.88
C TYR A 20 9.24 -11.97 -25.74
N VAL A 21 8.92 -13.22 -25.43
CA VAL A 21 9.16 -14.37 -26.30
C VAL A 21 7.83 -14.85 -26.83
N ARG A 22 7.76 -14.99 -28.16
CA ARG A 22 6.63 -15.63 -28.81
C ARG A 22 6.97 -17.10 -29.07
N LEU A 23 6.17 -18.00 -28.51
CA LEU A 23 6.27 -19.43 -28.77
C LEU A 23 5.23 -19.85 -29.80
N TYR A 24 5.69 -20.41 -30.91
CA TYR A 24 4.88 -20.97 -31.96
C TYR A 24 4.82 -22.48 -31.81
N LYS A 25 3.63 -23.04 -31.57
CA LYS A 25 3.40 -24.48 -31.66
C LYS A 25 2.70 -24.80 -32.98
N GLU A 26 3.49 -25.21 -33.97
CA GLU A 26 3.02 -25.52 -35.32
C GLU A 26 2.90 -27.03 -35.58
N ARG A 27 2.24 -27.37 -36.68
CA ARG A 27 2.07 -28.76 -37.11
C ARG A 27 3.33 -29.29 -37.76
N PHE A 28 3.89 -30.35 -37.21
CA PHE A 28 4.98 -31.11 -37.84
C PHE A 28 4.45 -32.44 -38.39
N LEU A 29 4.28 -32.53 -39.71
CA LEU A 29 3.73 -33.69 -40.44
C LEU A 29 2.31 -34.12 -39.97
N LEU A 30 1.79 -35.23 -40.51
CA LEU A 30 0.46 -35.78 -40.24
C LEU A 30 0.25 -36.30 -38.80
N LEU A 31 1.18 -36.04 -37.87
CA LEU A 31 1.13 -36.52 -36.49
C LEU A 31 0.09 -35.76 -35.64
N LEU A 32 -0.48 -36.48 -34.66
CA LEU A 32 -1.37 -35.93 -33.64
C LEU A 32 -0.64 -34.93 -32.74
N THR A 33 -1.39 -33.98 -32.17
CA THR A 33 -0.88 -32.87 -31.37
C THR A 33 -0.39 -33.34 -30.00
N ASN A 34 0.91 -33.62 -29.86
CA ASN A 34 1.49 -33.84 -28.53
C ASN A 34 1.40 -32.55 -27.70
N PRO A 35 0.80 -32.58 -26.49
CA PRO A 35 0.85 -31.46 -25.56
C PRO A 35 2.30 -31.22 -25.11
N TRP A 36 2.73 -29.96 -25.06
CA TRP A 36 4.06 -29.56 -24.57
C TRP A 36 3.91 -28.63 -23.37
N PHE A 37 4.48 -28.99 -22.21
CA PHE A 37 4.54 -28.09 -21.06
C PHE A 37 5.81 -27.24 -21.12
N CYS A 38 5.65 -25.93 -21.27
CA CYS A 38 6.75 -24.98 -21.20
C CYS A 38 6.81 -24.39 -19.79
N LYS A 39 7.91 -24.63 -19.04
CA LYS A 39 8.11 -24.08 -17.69
C LYS A 39 8.53 -22.61 -17.76
N TYR A 40 9.63 -22.32 -18.45
CA TYR A 40 10.11 -20.97 -18.76
C TYR A 40 10.91 -21.02 -20.06
N VAL A 41 11.12 -19.86 -20.68
CA VAL A 41 12.08 -19.68 -21.76
C VAL A 41 13.23 -18.82 -21.25
N ASN A 42 14.45 -19.33 -21.35
CA ASN A 42 15.66 -18.54 -21.11
C ASN A 42 16.23 -18.10 -22.46
N VAL A 43 16.45 -16.80 -22.61
CA VAL A 43 17.11 -16.23 -23.78
C VAL A 43 18.37 -15.53 -23.31
N THR A 44 19.52 -15.96 -23.83
CA THR A 44 20.79 -15.26 -23.63
C THR A 44 21.03 -14.42 -24.88
N SER A 45 21.10 -13.10 -24.73
CA SER A 45 21.42 -12.19 -25.82
C SER A 45 22.88 -12.31 -26.25
N PRO A 46 23.27 -11.81 -27.44
CA PRO A 46 24.65 -11.89 -27.94
C PRO A 46 25.70 -11.25 -27.01
N ASP A 47 25.31 -10.30 -26.17
CA ASP A 47 26.15 -9.64 -25.15
C ASP A 47 26.25 -10.44 -23.83
N GLY A 48 25.60 -11.60 -23.73
CA GLY A 48 25.65 -12.49 -22.57
C GLY A 48 24.59 -12.22 -21.49
N LYS A 49 23.71 -11.22 -21.66
CA LYS A 49 22.62 -10.97 -20.70
C LYS A 49 21.56 -12.09 -20.76
N LEU A 50 21.15 -12.58 -19.60
CA LEU A 50 20.12 -13.63 -19.46
C LEU A 50 18.75 -12.99 -19.22
N TYR A 51 17.80 -13.30 -20.09
CA TYR A 51 16.39 -12.98 -19.99
C TYR A 51 15.60 -14.24 -19.64
N GLN A 52 14.66 -14.13 -18.70
CA GLN A 52 13.84 -15.26 -18.27
C GLN A 52 12.35 -14.94 -18.45
N PHE A 53 11.67 -15.77 -19.24
CA PHE A 53 10.26 -15.64 -19.60
C PHE A 53 9.46 -16.78 -18.96
N PRO A 54 8.83 -16.58 -17.80
CA PRO A 54 8.05 -17.60 -17.12
C PRO A 54 6.80 -17.94 -17.94
N CYS A 55 6.65 -19.19 -18.39
CA CYS A 55 5.55 -19.60 -19.27
C CYS A 55 4.50 -20.42 -18.55
N TYR A 56 4.97 -21.48 -17.88
CA TYR A 56 4.19 -22.45 -17.12
C TYR A 56 2.87 -22.90 -17.74
N LEU A 57 2.87 -23.18 -19.05
CA LEU A 57 1.65 -23.47 -19.81
C LEU A 57 1.77 -24.79 -20.57
N TRP A 58 0.72 -25.60 -20.52
CA TRP A 58 0.52 -26.70 -21.48
C TRP A 58 0.06 -26.12 -22.83
N LEU A 59 0.94 -26.20 -23.82
CA LEU A 59 0.66 -25.89 -25.20
C LEU A 59 0.04 -27.12 -25.87
N SER A 60 -1.30 -27.14 -25.89
CA SER A 60 -2.12 -28.10 -26.63
C SER A 60 -2.60 -27.52 -27.97
N GLY A 61 -2.84 -28.37 -28.97
CA GLY A 61 -3.22 -27.93 -30.30
C GLY A 61 -2.11 -27.16 -31.05
N PHE A 62 -2.51 -26.34 -32.03
CA PHE A 62 -1.65 -25.39 -32.72
C PHE A 62 -2.00 -23.99 -32.23
N ARG A 63 -1.05 -23.31 -31.61
CA ARG A 63 -1.28 -21.97 -31.04
C ARG A 63 0.02 -21.20 -30.95
N THR A 64 -0.14 -19.88 -30.95
CA THR A 64 0.91 -18.93 -30.63
C THR A 64 0.63 -18.36 -29.26
N ILE A 65 1.65 -18.27 -28.41
CA ILE A 65 1.57 -17.55 -27.14
C ILE A 65 2.70 -16.53 -27.07
N GLU A 66 2.44 -15.43 -26.36
CA GLU A 66 3.43 -14.42 -26.04
C GLU A 66 3.65 -14.43 -24.53
N ILE A 67 4.92 -14.49 -24.15
CA ILE A 67 5.34 -14.57 -22.75
C ILE A 67 6.20 -13.35 -22.47
N PRO A 68 5.76 -12.43 -21.61
CA PRO A 68 6.58 -11.30 -21.18
C PRO A 68 7.60 -11.74 -20.11
N GLU A 69 8.69 -10.98 -19.96
CA GLU A 69 9.74 -11.28 -18.95
C GLU A 69 9.25 -11.05 -17.50
N ALA A 70 8.14 -10.30 -17.33
CA ALA A 70 7.67 -9.78 -16.04
C ALA A 70 8.82 -9.19 -15.21
N LYS A 71 9.68 -8.39 -15.85
CA LYS A 71 10.88 -7.82 -15.26
C LYS A 71 10.51 -6.76 -14.24
N GLY A 72 11.03 -6.88 -13.01
CA GLY A 72 10.89 -5.86 -11.99
C GLY A 72 12.06 -4.87 -12.02
N LYS A 73 11.82 -3.63 -11.59
CA LYS A 73 12.84 -2.60 -11.37
C LYS A 73 12.66 -1.88 -10.04
N VAL A 74 13.70 -1.18 -9.61
CA VAL A 74 13.62 -0.22 -8.50
C VAL A 74 13.08 1.10 -9.05
N TYR A 75 11.94 1.56 -8.52
CA TYR A 75 11.41 2.88 -8.87
C TYR A 75 12.20 4.00 -8.18
N ALA A 76 12.41 3.86 -6.87
CA ALA A 76 13.25 4.74 -6.06
C ALA A 76 13.99 3.91 -5.00
N GLU A 77 15.18 4.36 -4.60
CA GLU A 77 15.95 3.68 -3.57
C GLU A 77 15.14 3.56 -2.27
N GLY A 78 15.13 2.37 -1.66
CA GLY A 78 14.40 2.11 -0.42
C GLY A 78 12.88 1.96 -0.56
N THR A 79 12.35 1.83 -1.79
CA THR A 79 10.94 1.46 -2.03
C THR A 79 10.83 0.03 -2.58
N PRO A 80 9.64 -0.62 -2.52
CA PRO A 80 9.45 -1.92 -3.16
C PRO A 80 9.74 -1.88 -4.66
N TYR A 81 10.14 -3.02 -5.22
CA TYR A 81 10.27 -3.18 -6.67
C TYR A 81 8.90 -3.05 -7.36
N CYS A 82 8.90 -2.49 -8.56
CA CYS A 82 7.72 -2.36 -9.42
C CYS A 82 7.97 -3.00 -10.78
N ILE A 83 6.94 -3.08 -11.63
CA ILE A 83 7.10 -3.59 -12.99
C ILE A 83 8.01 -2.66 -13.81
N ASP A 84 8.86 -3.24 -14.65
CA ASP A 84 9.69 -2.52 -15.59
C ASP A 84 8.89 -2.12 -16.84
N ALA A 85 8.01 -1.16 -16.64
CA ALA A 85 7.26 -0.48 -17.70
C ALA A 85 7.43 1.04 -17.53
N GLY A 86 7.62 1.77 -18.63
CA GLY A 86 7.64 3.23 -18.64
C GLY A 86 6.25 3.82 -18.85
N THR A 87 5.40 3.11 -19.61
CA THR A 87 4.04 3.49 -19.97
C THR A 87 3.14 2.26 -20.04
N SER A 88 1.82 2.44 -20.09
CA SER A 88 0.86 1.33 -20.26
C SER A 88 1.12 0.52 -21.53
N ALA A 89 1.68 1.12 -22.58
CA ALA A 89 1.99 0.43 -23.83
C ALA A 89 3.11 -0.61 -23.68
N ASP A 90 3.94 -0.48 -22.64
CA ASP A 90 5.02 -1.44 -22.35
C ASP A 90 4.50 -2.67 -21.60
N LEU A 91 3.25 -2.63 -21.09
CA LEU A 91 2.64 -3.77 -20.40
C LEU A 91 2.11 -4.80 -21.39
N PRO A 92 2.11 -6.10 -21.01
CA PRO A 92 1.44 -7.13 -21.79
C PRO A 92 -0.05 -6.79 -22.00
N PRO A 93 -0.65 -7.09 -23.16
CA PRO A 93 -2.05 -6.73 -23.43
C PRO A 93 -3.06 -7.25 -22.39
N ASN A 94 -2.78 -8.39 -21.75
CA ASN A 94 -3.65 -8.96 -20.71
C ASN A 94 -3.58 -8.23 -19.36
N GLU A 95 -2.54 -7.43 -19.14
CA GLU A 95 -2.34 -6.64 -17.92
C GLU A 95 -2.87 -5.21 -18.08
N GLN A 96 -3.10 -4.76 -19.31
CA GLN A 96 -3.66 -3.46 -19.62
C GLN A 96 -5.15 -3.38 -19.30
N TYR A 97 -5.65 -2.15 -19.09
CA TYR A 97 -7.08 -1.93 -18.96
C TYR A 97 -7.84 -2.34 -20.23
N SER A 98 -9.03 -2.90 -20.03
CA SER A 98 -10.01 -2.98 -21.12
C SER A 98 -10.38 -1.57 -21.60
N LEU A 99 -10.82 -1.44 -22.86
CA LEU A 99 -11.26 -0.16 -23.42
C LEU A 99 -12.33 0.54 -22.56
N GLU A 100 -13.27 -0.23 -22.02
CA GLU A 100 -14.31 0.27 -21.11
C GLU A 100 -13.71 0.83 -19.82
N LYS A 101 -12.78 0.10 -19.21
CA LYS A 101 -12.12 0.51 -17.97
C LYS A 101 -11.26 1.75 -18.18
N LEU A 102 -10.54 1.82 -19.31
CA LEU A 102 -9.76 2.98 -19.70
C LEU A 102 -10.65 4.22 -19.89
N GLY A 103 -11.78 4.08 -20.57
CA GLY A 103 -12.76 5.16 -20.75
C GLY A 103 -13.34 5.66 -19.42
N SER A 104 -13.72 4.74 -18.52
CA SER A 104 -14.20 5.08 -17.18
C SER A 104 -13.14 5.80 -16.34
N PHE A 105 -11.90 5.30 -16.36
CA PHE A 105 -10.79 5.92 -15.62
C PHE A 105 -10.48 7.33 -16.16
N GLY A 106 -10.42 7.50 -17.48
CA GLY A 106 -10.22 8.79 -18.12
C GLY A 106 -11.29 9.82 -17.74
N PHE A 107 -12.56 9.40 -17.67
CA PHE A 107 -13.65 10.26 -17.21
C PHE A 107 -13.48 10.68 -15.75
N THR A 108 -13.13 9.75 -14.86
CA THR A 108 -12.86 10.04 -13.44
C THR A 108 -11.69 11.01 -13.27
N LEU A 109 -10.59 10.80 -14.00
CA LEU A 109 -9.42 11.68 -13.96
C LEU A 109 -9.77 13.09 -14.44
N ALA A 110 -10.49 13.21 -15.55
CA ALA A 110 -10.95 14.50 -16.07
C ALA A 110 -11.88 15.21 -15.09
N SER A 111 -12.82 14.47 -14.47
CA SER A 111 -13.69 14.99 -13.43
C SER A 111 -12.89 15.50 -12.23
N ALA A 112 -11.92 14.74 -11.74
CA ALA A 112 -11.05 15.14 -10.63
C ALA A 112 -10.29 16.44 -10.94
N TYR A 113 -9.73 16.56 -12.15
CA TYR A 113 -9.03 17.76 -12.61
C TYR A 113 -9.96 18.99 -12.71
N VAL A 114 -11.20 18.80 -13.16
CA VAL A 114 -12.20 19.88 -13.18
C VAL A 114 -12.57 20.30 -11.76
N HIS A 115 -12.73 19.36 -10.83
CA HIS A 115 -13.07 19.66 -9.43
C HIS A 115 -11.91 20.33 -8.69
N SER A 116 -10.65 19.94 -8.93
CA SER A 116 -9.49 20.57 -8.30
C SER A 116 -9.31 22.05 -8.68
N ASN A 117 -9.90 22.49 -9.79
CA ASN A 117 -9.87 23.88 -10.25
C ASN A 117 -11.09 24.70 -9.80
N LYS A 118 -12.06 24.10 -9.09
CA LYS A 118 -13.23 24.81 -8.55
C LYS A 118 -12.98 25.25 -7.10
N PRO A 119 -13.48 26.43 -6.69
CA PRO A 119 -13.48 26.82 -5.28
C PRO A 119 -14.30 25.81 -4.45
N VAL A 120 -13.69 25.28 -3.38
CA VAL A 120 -14.22 24.22 -2.49
C VAL A 120 -15.60 24.55 -1.89
N TRP A 121 -15.96 25.83 -1.81
CA TRP A 121 -17.20 26.33 -1.20
C TRP A 121 -18.50 25.87 -1.90
N PHE A 122 -18.44 25.36 -3.13
CA PHE A 122 -19.65 25.15 -3.95
C PHE A 122 -20.47 23.89 -3.62
N LYS A 123 -20.12 23.11 -2.59
CA LYS A 123 -20.83 21.87 -2.25
C LYS A 123 -20.76 21.43 -0.78
N MET A 124 -20.49 22.34 0.15
CA MET A 124 -20.66 22.01 1.58
C MET A 124 -22.16 22.07 1.91
N ASP A 125 -22.83 20.93 1.74
CA ASP A 125 -24.22 20.73 2.16
C ASP A 125 -24.34 20.88 3.69
N SER A 126 -25.55 20.96 4.25
CA SER A 126 -25.80 21.07 5.70
C SER A 126 -25.12 19.97 6.54
N GLN A 127 -24.80 18.81 5.94
CA GLN A 127 -23.99 17.73 6.53
C GLN A 127 -22.50 18.10 6.72
N CYS A 128 -22.00 19.12 6.03
CA CYS A 128 -20.62 19.62 6.12
C CYS A 128 -20.34 20.55 7.30
N GLN A 129 -21.14 20.57 8.37
CA GLN A 129 -20.78 21.27 9.62
C GLN A 129 -20.17 20.33 10.67
N MET A 130 -20.39 19.02 10.56
CA MET A 130 -19.86 18.03 11.52
C MET A 130 -18.33 17.99 11.58
N TRP A 131 -17.63 18.45 10.54
CA TRP A 131 -16.15 18.50 10.52
C TRP A 131 -15.55 19.32 11.66
N LYS A 132 -16.30 20.27 12.23
CA LYS A 132 -15.88 21.04 13.41
C LYS A 132 -16.04 20.26 14.71
N GLU A 133 -16.92 19.27 14.77
CA GLU A 133 -17.21 18.52 15.99
C GLU A 133 -16.06 17.59 16.38
N ASP A 134 -15.69 17.59 17.67
CA ASP A 134 -14.62 16.75 18.20
C ASP A 134 -14.96 15.27 18.16
N THR A 135 -16.25 14.93 18.33
CA THR A 135 -16.77 13.56 18.19
C THR A 135 -16.62 13.04 16.77
N PHE A 136 -16.92 13.86 15.76
CA PHE A 136 -16.73 13.48 14.36
C PHE A 136 -15.26 13.47 13.94
N PHE A 137 -14.44 14.37 14.53
CA PHE A 137 -13.00 14.29 14.38
C PHE A 137 -12.48 12.92 14.88
N GLY A 138 -12.79 12.51 16.11
CA GLY A 138 -12.32 11.22 16.62
C GLY A 138 -12.94 10.02 15.91
N TYR A 139 -14.22 10.11 15.48
CA TYR A 139 -14.90 9.07 14.69
C TYR A 139 -14.12 8.69 13.42
N GLN A 140 -13.53 9.66 12.73
CA GLN A 140 -12.77 9.41 11.50
C GLN A 140 -11.52 8.55 11.71
N TYR A 141 -10.97 8.46 12.93
CA TYR A 141 -9.87 7.54 13.24
C TYR A 141 -10.30 6.08 13.36
N LEU A 142 -11.60 5.82 13.51
CA LEU A 142 -12.14 4.46 13.61
C LEU A 142 -12.84 4.05 12.32
N ASN A 143 -13.50 5.00 11.65
CA ASN A 143 -14.44 4.70 10.56
C ASN A 143 -14.31 5.69 9.39
N GLY A 144 -13.25 6.49 9.37
CA GLY A 144 -12.94 7.39 8.26
C GLY A 144 -12.14 6.69 7.17
N VAL A 145 -11.53 7.49 6.29
CA VAL A 145 -10.71 6.97 5.18
C VAL A 145 -9.44 6.26 5.64
N ASN A 146 -8.93 6.59 6.84
CA ASN A 146 -7.72 6.01 7.41
C ASN A 146 -7.91 5.57 8.88
N PRO A 147 -8.42 4.35 9.13
CA PRO A 147 -8.62 3.82 10.49
C PRO A 147 -7.36 3.18 11.11
N MET A 148 -6.17 3.41 10.52
CA MET A 148 -4.92 2.71 10.87
C MET A 148 -3.97 3.52 11.75
N SER A 149 -4.11 4.86 11.80
CA SER A 149 -3.12 5.74 12.44
C SER A 149 -3.17 5.78 13.97
N VAL A 150 -4.34 5.53 14.58
CA VAL A 150 -4.51 5.65 16.04
C VAL A 150 -4.16 4.33 16.76
N ARG A 151 -3.57 4.45 17.95
CA ARG A 151 -3.23 3.33 18.85
C ARG A 151 -3.51 3.68 20.30
N LYS A 152 -3.69 2.67 21.15
CA LYS A 152 -3.80 2.83 22.61
C LYS A 152 -2.50 3.40 23.18
N CYS A 153 -2.62 4.40 24.03
CA CYS A 153 -1.51 5.07 24.68
C CYS A 153 -1.37 4.56 26.12
N THR A 154 -0.29 3.81 26.40
CA THR A 154 0.00 3.30 27.75
C THR A 154 0.88 4.25 28.56
N LYS A 155 1.65 5.11 27.87
CA LYS A 155 2.47 6.18 28.44
C LYS A 155 2.48 7.34 27.45
N ILE A 156 2.23 8.56 27.94
CA ILE A 156 2.37 9.77 27.12
C ILE A 156 3.86 9.94 26.75
N PRO A 157 4.19 10.17 25.46
CA PRO A 157 5.57 10.39 25.03
C PRO A 157 6.23 11.58 25.73
N ASP A 158 7.52 11.46 26.05
CA ASP A 158 8.25 12.50 26.79
C ASP A 158 8.35 13.82 25.99
N ASN A 159 8.28 13.74 24.65
CA ASN A 159 8.25 14.89 23.74
C ASN A 159 6.84 15.49 23.55
N PHE A 160 5.84 15.01 24.29
CA PHE A 160 4.47 15.53 24.29
C PHE A 160 4.00 15.77 25.73
N PRO A 161 4.47 16.85 26.39
CA PRO A 161 4.31 17.06 27.83
C PRO A 161 2.90 17.53 28.24
N VAL A 162 1.88 16.76 27.88
CA VAL A 162 0.47 16.99 28.27
C VAL A 162 0.33 16.76 29.78
N THR A 163 -0.24 17.74 30.48
CA THR A 163 -0.50 17.67 31.92
C THR A 163 -1.97 17.41 32.22
N GLN A 164 -2.29 17.01 33.46
CA GLN A 164 -3.67 16.88 33.92
C GLN A 164 -4.43 18.21 33.78
N ASP A 165 -3.82 19.33 34.17
CA ASP A 165 -4.48 20.63 34.17
C ASP A 165 -4.90 21.07 32.77
N MET A 166 -4.12 20.72 31.74
CA MET A 166 -4.43 21.01 30.34
C MET A 166 -5.72 20.34 29.86
N VAL A 167 -5.98 19.11 30.31
CA VAL A 167 -7.08 18.27 29.79
C VAL A 167 -8.24 18.10 30.77
N ALA A 168 -8.13 18.67 31.98
CA ALA A 168 -9.10 18.52 33.05
C ALA A 168 -10.52 19.00 32.66
N SER A 169 -10.61 20.06 31.84
CA SER A 169 -11.89 20.59 31.35
C SER A 169 -12.63 19.58 30.47
N THR A 170 -11.91 18.87 29.60
CA THR A 170 -12.50 17.86 28.70
C THR A 170 -12.80 16.55 29.41
N LEU A 171 -11.93 16.09 30.33
CA LEU A 171 -12.14 14.87 31.12
C LEU A 171 -13.25 15.03 32.17
N GLY A 172 -13.46 16.25 32.65
CA GLY A 172 -14.39 16.55 33.74
C GLY A 172 -13.87 16.11 35.11
N SER A 173 -14.67 16.36 36.15
CA SER A 173 -14.27 16.12 37.55
C SER A 173 -14.34 14.64 37.99
N SER A 174 -14.94 13.77 37.18
CA SER A 174 -15.14 12.36 37.53
C SER A 174 -13.88 11.50 37.39
N THR A 175 -12.87 11.98 36.67
CA THR A 175 -11.65 11.23 36.36
C THR A 175 -10.44 12.15 36.24
N ASP A 176 -9.28 11.56 35.97
CA ASP A 176 -8.04 12.26 35.66
C ASP A 176 -7.22 11.47 34.63
N LEU A 177 -6.27 12.13 33.98
CA LEU A 177 -5.44 11.61 32.91
C LEU A 177 -4.70 10.34 33.32
N GLN A 178 -4.24 10.26 34.57
CA GLN A 178 -3.53 9.07 35.07
C GLN A 178 -4.48 7.88 35.25
N LYS A 179 -5.70 8.10 35.75
CA LYS A 179 -6.74 7.07 35.82
C LYS A 179 -7.16 6.59 34.42
N GLU A 180 -7.35 7.51 33.48
CA GLU A 180 -7.73 7.16 32.10
C GLU A 180 -6.63 6.41 31.35
N LEU A 181 -5.35 6.76 31.54
CA LEU A 181 -4.21 6.00 31.03
C LEU A 181 -4.19 4.57 31.58
N LYS A 182 -4.32 4.41 32.90
CA LYS A 182 -4.35 3.09 33.56
C LYS A 182 -5.55 2.25 33.12
N SER A 183 -6.68 2.89 32.84
CA SER A 183 -7.90 2.23 32.37
C SER A 183 -7.85 1.90 30.88
N GLY A 184 -6.81 2.33 30.15
CA GLY A 184 -6.66 2.07 28.72
C GLY A 184 -7.62 2.89 27.84
N ASN A 185 -8.06 4.05 28.33
CA ASN A 185 -9.01 4.93 27.65
C ASN A 185 -8.33 6.08 26.88
N ILE A 186 -7.00 6.19 26.93
CA ILE A 186 -6.22 7.20 26.21
C ILE A 186 -5.58 6.57 24.98
N PHE A 187 -5.61 7.31 23.87
CA PHE A 187 -5.12 6.91 22.56
C PHE A 187 -4.24 8.01 21.98
N LEU A 188 -3.37 7.64 21.05
CA LEU A 188 -2.41 8.54 20.41
C LEU A 188 -2.41 8.29 18.90
N ALA A 189 -2.49 9.36 18.13
CA ALA A 189 -2.08 9.40 16.73
C ALA A 189 -0.79 10.23 16.64
N ASP A 190 0.32 9.57 16.26
CA ASP A 190 1.65 10.18 16.18
C ASP A 190 2.14 10.20 14.72
N TYR A 191 2.33 11.40 14.20
CA TYR A 191 2.71 11.67 12.83
C TYR A 191 4.21 11.96 12.66
N ASN A 192 5.05 11.50 13.59
CA ASN A 192 6.51 11.58 13.50
C ASN A 192 7.08 11.09 12.15
N ILE A 193 6.38 10.18 11.44
CA ILE A 193 6.79 9.76 10.10
C ILE A 193 7.00 10.94 9.11
N LEU A 194 6.26 12.04 9.31
CA LEU A 194 6.31 13.24 8.50
C LEU A 194 7.46 14.19 8.87
N GLU A 195 8.15 13.98 9.98
CA GLU A 195 9.22 14.88 10.43
C GLU A 195 10.38 14.90 9.41
N GLY A 196 10.79 16.09 8.99
CA GLY A 196 11.87 16.26 8.02
C GLY A 196 11.50 15.89 6.57
N ILE A 197 10.23 15.64 6.25
CA ILE A 197 9.81 15.49 4.86
C ILE A 197 9.90 16.84 4.13
N PRO A 198 10.64 16.95 3.01
CA PRO A 198 10.71 18.20 2.26
C PRO A 198 9.33 18.62 1.73
N THR A 199 9.01 19.90 1.82
CA THR A 199 7.71 20.42 1.37
C THR A 199 7.79 21.03 -0.03
N ASN A 200 6.74 20.78 -0.80
CA ASN A 200 6.56 21.28 -2.16
C ASN A 200 6.31 22.81 -2.23
N THR A 201 6.44 23.38 -3.42
CA THR A 201 6.02 24.75 -3.77
C THR A 201 4.97 24.66 -4.86
N ILE A 202 3.74 25.07 -4.55
CA ILE A 202 2.60 24.98 -5.45
C ILE A 202 2.22 26.40 -5.92
N ASN A 203 2.19 26.62 -7.23
CA ASN A 203 1.86 27.93 -7.83
C ASN A 203 2.71 29.08 -7.26
N GLY A 204 4.01 28.84 -7.08
CA GLY A 204 4.96 29.80 -6.51
C GLY A 204 4.83 30.01 -4.99
N LYS A 205 3.94 29.30 -4.31
CA LYS A 205 3.73 29.40 -2.85
C LYS A 205 4.32 28.21 -2.13
N LYS A 206 5.24 28.47 -1.20
CA LYS A 206 5.79 27.45 -0.32
C LYS A 206 4.68 26.80 0.49
N GLN A 207 4.63 25.47 0.46
CA GLN A 207 3.72 24.68 1.29
C GLN A 207 4.42 24.27 2.58
N TYR A 208 3.63 23.94 3.60
CA TYR A 208 4.10 23.62 4.94
C TYR A 208 3.46 22.32 5.42
N LEU A 209 4.21 21.53 6.18
CA LEU A 209 3.78 20.24 6.71
C LEU A 209 4.11 20.19 8.20
N ALA A 210 3.14 19.77 9.00
CA ALA A 210 3.32 19.49 10.42
C ALA A 210 3.57 17.98 10.63
N ALA A 211 4.14 17.63 11.78
CA ALA A 211 4.29 16.25 12.24
C ALA A 211 3.64 16.09 13.63
N PRO A 212 2.30 16.20 13.72
CA PRO A 212 1.63 16.37 15.00
C PRO A 212 1.64 15.12 15.89
N LEU A 213 1.42 15.35 17.19
CA LEU A 213 0.94 14.35 18.14
C LEU A 213 -0.48 14.74 18.56
N CYS A 214 -1.43 13.80 18.45
CA CYS A 214 -2.82 14.01 18.83
C CYS A 214 -3.23 12.99 19.89
N LEU A 215 -3.49 13.47 21.11
CA LEU A 215 -3.98 12.67 22.22
C LEU A 215 -5.51 12.61 22.15
N LEU A 216 -6.08 11.42 22.24
CA LEU A 216 -7.52 11.20 22.24
C LEU A 216 -7.96 10.42 23.48
N TRP A 217 -9.20 10.65 23.90
CA TRP A 217 -9.84 9.98 25.03
C TRP A 217 -11.12 9.28 24.58
N LYS A 218 -11.32 8.06 25.05
CA LYS A 218 -12.61 7.36 24.95
C LYS A 218 -13.53 7.86 26.06
N SER A 219 -14.49 8.71 25.69
CA SER A 219 -15.45 9.27 26.62
C SER A 219 -16.34 8.22 27.28
N LEU A 220 -17.09 8.63 28.31
CA LEU A 220 -18.09 7.79 28.99
C LEU A 220 -19.22 7.34 28.05
N GLN A 221 -19.45 8.05 26.94
CA GLN A 221 -20.42 7.68 25.90
C GLN A 221 -19.77 6.90 24.74
N ASP A 222 -18.55 6.40 24.96
CA ASP A 222 -17.77 5.63 23.99
C ASP A 222 -17.52 6.38 22.67
N TYR A 223 -17.33 7.70 22.74
CA TYR A 223 -16.78 8.46 21.62
C TYR A 223 -15.29 8.64 21.82
N LEU A 224 -14.52 8.47 20.75
CA LEU A 224 -13.13 8.91 20.75
C LEU A 224 -13.12 10.43 20.50
N ILE A 225 -12.47 11.19 21.38
CA ILE A 225 -12.50 12.67 21.36
C ILE A 225 -11.05 13.19 21.49
N PRO A 226 -10.58 14.11 20.63
CA PRO A 226 -9.28 14.75 20.80
C PRO A 226 -9.25 15.61 22.07
N ILE A 227 -8.19 15.47 22.87
CA ILE A 227 -8.02 16.22 24.13
C ILE A 227 -6.79 17.12 24.15
N ALA A 228 -5.77 16.81 23.34
CA ALA A 228 -4.57 17.63 23.21
C ALA A 228 -3.91 17.42 21.83
N ILE A 229 -3.35 18.49 21.26
CA ILE A 229 -2.63 18.45 19.97
C ILE A 229 -1.35 19.26 20.08
N GLN A 230 -0.20 18.68 19.73
CA GLN A 230 1.06 19.39 19.51
C GLN A 230 1.43 19.26 18.03
N LEU A 231 1.76 20.36 17.32
CA LEU A 231 1.90 20.32 15.86
C LEU A 231 3.29 19.89 15.37
N GLY A 232 4.33 20.13 16.17
CA GLY A 232 5.68 19.61 15.95
C GLY A 232 6.05 18.51 16.96
N GLN A 233 7.10 17.75 16.65
CA GLN A 233 7.59 16.68 17.52
C GLN A 233 8.42 17.19 18.70
N GLN A 234 9.04 18.37 18.59
CA GLN A 234 9.86 18.95 19.66
C GLN A 234 9.05 19.96 20.48
N PRO A 235 8.86 19.75 21.80
CA PRO A 235 8.11 20.69 22.62
C PRO A 235 8.88 22.00 22.80
N GLY A 236 8.16 23.10 22.92
CA GLY A 236 8.78 24.42 23.13
C GLY A 236 7.76 25.55 23.09
N PRO A 237 8.17 26.79 23.44
CA PRO A 237 7.27 27.94 23.46
C PRO A 237 6.68 28.27 22.08
N GLU A 238 7.37 27.91 20.99
CA GLU A 238 6.90 28.10 19.61
C GLU A 238 6.09 26.91 19.06
N ASN A 239 5.98 25.82 19.83
CA ASN A 239 5.19 24.63 19.49
C ASN A 239 4.26 24.29 20.68
N PRO A 240 3.21 25.11 20.90
CA PRO A 240 2.32 24.93 22.03
C PRO A 240 1.50 23.64 21.90
N ILE A 241 1.01 23.17 23.04
CA ILE A 241 -0.02 22.13 23.10
C ILE A 241 -1.37 22.83 23.06
N PHE A 242 -2.12 22.62 21.98
CA PHE A 242 -3.48 23.08 21.83
C PHE A 242 -4.44 22.14 22.55
N VAL A 243 -5.46 22.71 23.19
CA VAL A 243 -6.52 21.98 23.90
C VAL A 243 -7.89 22.55 23.56
N ALA A 244 -8.95 21.78 23.82
CA ALA A 244 -10.32 22.18 23.48
C ALA A 244 -10.82 23.44 24.21
N SER A 245 -10.17 23.85 25.31
CA SER A 245 -10.48 25.10 26.03
C SER A 245 -9.78 26.34 25.48
N ASP A 246 -8.91 26.21 24.47
CA ASP A 246 -8.36 27.36 23.75
C ASP A 246 -9.45 28.07 22.94
N SER A 247 -9.09 29.15 22.24
CA SER A 247 -10.05 29.83 21.37
C SER A 247 -10.58 28.87 20.30
N GLU A 248 -11.84 29.08 19.84
CA GLU A 248 -12.48 28.21 18.83
C GLU A 248 -11.55 27.98 17.61
N TRP A 249 -10.88 29.05 17.16
CA TRP A 249 -10.06 29.00 15.97
C TRP A 249 -8.68 28.38 16.20
N ASP A 250 -8.09 28.52 17.39
CA ASP A 250 -6.83 27.84 17.74
C ASP A 250 -7.03 26.32 17.78
N TRP A 251 -8.10 25.87 18.44
CA TRP A 251 -8.44 24.44 18.45
C TRP A 251 -8.83 23.92 17.08
N THR A 252 -9.61 24.68 16.31
CA THR A 252 -10.02 24.31 14.95
C THR A 252 -8.82 24.18 14.02
N ILE A 253 -7.88 25.14 14.04
CA ILE A 253 -6.72 25.08 13.15
C ILE A 253 -5.77 23.94 13.54
N ALA A 254 -5.61 23.65 14.84
CA ALA A 254 -4.81 22.51 15.30
C ALA A 254 -5.38 21.17 14.76
N LYS A 255 -6.71 20.98 14.83
CA LYS A 255 -7.38 19.82 14.23
C LYS A 255 -7.23 19.75 12.71
N ILE A 256 -7.31 20.89 12.00
CA ILE A 256 -7.09 20.95 10.55
C ILE A 256 -5.68 20.45 10.22
N TRP A 257 -4.65 20.89 10.95
CA TRP A 257 -3.28 20.44 10.73
C TRP A 257 -3.09 18.94 10.98
N VAL A 258 -3.77 18.37 11.98
CA VAL A 258 -3.79 16.92 12.19
C VAL A 258 -4.44 16.19 11.02
N ARG A 259 -5.59 16.67 10.52
CA ARG A 259 -6.22 16.07 9.33
C ARG A 259 -5.36 16.22 8.08
N TYR A 260 -4.62 17.32 7.95
CA TYR A 260 -3.72 17.55 6.83
C TYR A 260 -2.54 16.58 6.85
N ALA A 261 -1.95 16.33 8.02
CA ALA A 261 -0.94 15.30 8.24
C ALA A 261 -1.49 13.89 7.93
N GLU A 262 -2.70 13.60 8.41
CA GLU A 262 -3.38 12.31 8.18
C GLU A 262 -3.57 12.01 6.70
N VAL A 263 -3.93 13.01 5.88
CA VAL A 263 -4.04 12.84 4.42
C VAL A 263 -2.69 12.43 3.81
N GLN A 264 -1.55 12.94 4.29
CA GLN A 264 -0.25 12.56 3.74
C GLN A 264 0.10 11.11 4.07
N VAL A 265 -0.15 10.68 5.31
CA VAL A 265 0.09 9.30 5.74
C VAL A 265 -0.88 8.33 5.06
N HIS A 266 -2.17 8.69 5.01
CA HIS A 266 -3.18 7.91 4.29
C HIS A 266 -2.76 7.66 2.84
N GLU A 267 -2.49 8.72 2.07
CA GLU A 267 -2.27 8.57 0.63
C GLU A 267 -0.98 7.82 0.30
N LEU A 268 0.10 8.02 1.08
CA LEU A 268 1.42 7.51 0.74
C LEU A 268 1.83 6.23 1.48
N ASP A 269 1.33 6.00 2.69
CA ASP A 269 1.56 4.75 3.43
C ASP A 269 0.38 3.78 3.22
N HIS A 270 -0.77 4.06 3.81
CA HIS A 270 -1.88 3.10 3.89
C HIS A 270 -2.55 2.83 2.54
N HIS A 271 -2.59 3.81 1.63
CA HIS A 271 -3.12 3.68 0.29
C HIS A 271 -2.03 3.25 -0.68
N LEU A 272 -1.12 4.14 -1.10
CA LEU A 272 -0.13 3.83 -2.14
C LEU A 272 0.77 2.63 -1.78
N LEU A 273 1.48 2.67 -0.66
CA LEU A 273 2.45 1.61 -0.33
C LEU A 273 1.74 0.28 -0.02
N ARG A 274 0.87 0.28 1.00
CA ARG A 274 0.30 -0.96 1.57
C ARG A 274 -0.73 -1.64 0.69
N THR A 275 -1.37 -0.93 -0.23
CA THR A 275 -2.30 -1.54 -1.19
C THR A 275 -1.69 -1.63 -2.58
N HIS A 276 -1.37 -0.52 -3.22
CA HIS A 276 -0.96 -0.51 -4.61
C HIS A 276 0.41 -1.14 -4.83
N LEU A 277 1.45 -0.65 -4.15
CA LEU A 277 2.83 -1.09 -4.42
C LEU A 277 3.07 -2.54 -3.96
N LEU A 278 2.52 -2.94 -2.81
CA LEU A 278 2.59 -4.33 -2.36
C LEU A 278 1.79 -5.28 -3.26
N ALA A 279 0.58 -4.91 -3.70
CA ALA A 279 -0.17 -5.76 -4.63
C ALA A 279 0.54 -5.92 -5.98
N GLU A 280 1.21 -4.88 -6.48
CA GLU A 280 2.03 -4.97 -7.69
C GLU A 280 3.21 -5.92 -7.49
N LEU A 281 3.93 -5.80 -6.37
CA LEU A 281 5.00 -6.73 -6.04
C LEU A 281 4.49 -8.18 -5.99
N PHE A 282 3.37 -8.43 -5.31
CA PHE A 282 2.79 -9.76 -5.21
C PHE A 282 2.37 -10.30 -6.58
N SER A 283 1.84 -9.44 -7.47
CA SER A 283 1.51 -9.81 -8.85
C SER A 283 2.74 -10.23 -9.65
N ILE A 284 3.83 -9.46 -9.57
CA ILE A 284 5.09 -9.75 -10.26
C ILE A 284 5.69 -11.05 -9.72
N ALA A 285 5.81 -11.19 -8.40
CA ALA A 285 6.37 -12.38 -7.78
C ALA A 285 5.55 -13.63 -8.12
N THR A 286 4.22 -13.53 -8.11
CA THR A 286 3.31 -14.62 -8.50
C THR A 286 3.54 -15.05 -9.94
N SER A 287 3.61 -14.10 -10.87
CA SER A 287 3.83 -14.37 -12.29
C SER A 287 5.19 -15.01 -12.58
N ARG A 288 6.22 -14.67 -11.79
CA ARG A 288 7.59 -15.16 -11.97
C ARG A 288 7.83 -16.53 -11.36
N ASN A 289 7.25 -16.79 -10.19
CA ASN A 289 7.59 -17.96 -9.38
C ASN A 289 6.53 -19.06 -9.40
N LEU A 290 5.25 -18.73 -9.62
CA LEU A 290 4.17 -19.72 -9.54
C LEU A 290 3.64 -20.09 -10.94
N PRO A 291 3.62 -21.38 -11.32
CA PRO A 291 3.04 -21.80 -12.58
C PRO A 291 1.55 -21.53 -12.68
N THR A 292 1.02 -21.39 -13.92
CA THR A 292 -0.44 -21.24 -14.13
C THR A 292 -1.27 -22.43 -13.62
N GLN A 293 -0.61 -23.56 -13.37
CA GLN A 293 -1.22 -24.75 -12.77
C GLN A 293 -1.11 -24.80 -11.25
N HIS A 294 -0.23 -23.98 -10.65
CA HIS A 294 -0.07 -23.90 -9.21
C HIS A 294 -1.39 -23.44 -8.56
N PRO A 295 -1.84 -24.08 -7.47
CA PRO A 295 -3.11 -23.73 -6.83
C PRO A 295 -3.14 -22.27 -6.39
N LEU A 296 -2.03 -21.76 -5.81
CA LEU A 296 -1.95 -20.36 -5.40
C LEU A 296 -1.92 -19.38 -6.57
N PHE A 297 -1.37 -19.74 -7.73
CA PHE A 297 -1.48 -18.86 -8.91
C PHE A 297 -2.94 -18.67 -9.31
N LYS A 298 -3.70 -19.78 -9.37
CA LYS A 298 -5.14 -19.74 -9.70
C LYS A 298 -5.94 -18.95 -8.66
N LEU A 299 -5.59 -19.11 -7.38
CA LEU A 299 -6.21 -18.38 -6.28
C LEU A 299 -5.94 -16.88 -6.37
N LEU A 300 -4.67 -16.48 -6.59
CA LEU A 300 -4.24 -15.10 -6.50
C LEU A 300 -4.51 -14.26 -7.76
N LEU A 301 -4.46 -14.87 -8.95
CA LEU A 301 -4.57 -14.16 -10.24
C LEU A 301 -5.76 -13.18 -10.32
N PRO A 302 -6.99 -13.52 -9.88
CA PRO A 302 -8.12 -12.59 -9.93
C PRO A 302 -7.91 -11.32 -9.09
N HIS A 303 -7.11 -11.40 -8.02
CA HIS A 303 -6.84 -10.30 -7.08
C HIS A 303 -5.82 -9.30 -7.62
N PHE A 304 -5.10 -9.63 -8.70
CA PHE A 304 -4.10 -8.74 -9.31
C PHE A 304 -4.59 -8.07 -10.59
N ARG A 305 -5.84 -8.30 -10.98
CA ARG A 305 -6.39 -7.79 -12.22
C ARG A 305 -6.23 -6.26 -12.28
N TYR A 306 -5.49 -5.81 -13.29
CA TYR A 306 -5.18 -4.42 -13.57
C TYR A 306 -4.27 -3.69 -12.57
N THR A 307 -3.70 -4.39 -11.59
CA THR A 307 -2.79 -3.77 -10.60
C THR A 307 -1.55 -3.18 -11.28
N LEU A 308 -0.99 -3.87 -12.28
CA LEU A 308 0.18 -3.36 -13.02
C LEU A 308 -0.15 -2.09 -13.81
N GLU A 309 -1.28 -2.09 -14.53
CA GLU A 309 -1.74 -0.93 -15.32
C GLU A 309 -1.96 0.31 -14.45
N ILE A 310 -2.72 0.19 -13.36
CA ILE A 310 -3.02 1.36 -12.52
C ILE A 310 -1.76 1.93 -11.86
N ASN A 311 -0.80 1.07 -11.49
CA ASN A 311 0.44 1.54 -10.88
C ASN A 311 1.38 2.21 -11.89
N VAL A 312 1.40 1.73 -13.15
CA VAL A 312 2.11 2.43 -14.25
C VAL A 312 1.47 3.79 -14.53
N LEU A 313 0.14 3.88 -14.56
CA LEU A 313 -0.57 5.15 -14.70
C LEU A 313 -0.29 6.08 -13.52
N ALA A 314 -0.26 5.57 -12.29
CA ALA A 314 0.09 6.36 -11.12
C ALA A 314 1.50 6.93 -11.21
N ARG A 315 2.50 6.10 -11.58
CA ARG A 315 3.89 6.57 -11.77
C ARG A 315 4.03 7.61 -12.87
N THR A 316 3.22 7.56 -13.91
CA THR A 316 3.33 8.48 -15.08
C THR A 316 2.49 9.74 -14.93
N GLN A 317 1.37 9.70 -14.21
CA GLN A 317 0.40 10.81 -14.16
C GLN A 317 0.17 11.37 -12.75
N LEU A 318 0.40 10.59 -11.70
CA LEU A 318 0.04 10.93 -10.32
C LEU A 318 1.25 11.31 -9.48
N ILE A 319 2.17 10.37 -9.26
CA ILE A 319 3.29 10.49 -8.30
C ILE A 319 4.65 10.79 -8.97
N GLY A 320 4.73 10.65 -10.30
CA GLY A 320 5.94 10.98 -11.05
C GLY A 320 6.11 12.49 -11.29
N PRO A 321 7.28 12.91 -11.82
CA PRO A 321 7.57 14.32 -12.07
C PRO A 321 6.50 15.01 -12.92
N GLY A 322 6.00 16.14 -12.45
CA GLY A 322 4.93 16.90 -13.12
C GLY A 322 3.53 16.29 -13.00
N GLY A 323 3.38 15.21 -12.23
CA GLY A 323 2.11 14.57 -11.90
C GLY A 323 1.22 15.41 -10.99
N LEU A 324 0.06 14.86 -10.62
CA LEU A 324 -0.90 15.55 -9.76
C LEU A 324 -0.37 15.82 -8.34
N PHE A 325 0.46 14.94 -7.77
CA PHE A 325 1.09 15.18 -6.46
C PHE A 325 1.95 16.45 -6.48
N ASP A 326 2.77 16.64 -7.50
CA ASP A 326 3.62 17.84 -7.66
C ASP A 326 2.79 19.12 -7.78
N LYS A 327 1.55 19.01 -8.27
CA LYS A 327 0.66 20.16 -8.50
C LYS A 327 -0.23 20.48 -7.31
N ALA A 328 -0.55 19.52 -6.45
CA ALA A 328 -1.61 19.65 -5.45
C ALA A 328 -1.24 19.21 -4.02
N PHE A 329 -0.18 18.42 -3.83
CA PHE A 329 0.19 17.88 -2.53
C PHE A 329 1.48 18.51 -1.99
N VAL A 330 1.51 18.74 -0.67
CA VAL A 330 2.71 19.23 0.03
C VAL A 330 3.87 18.25 -0.03
N THR A 331 3.57 16.95 -0.16
CA THR A 331 4.54 15.86 -0.32
C THR A 331 4.86 15.54 -1.78
N GLY A 332 4.43 16.39 -2.73
CA GLY A 332 4.88 16.31 -4.12
C GLY A 332 6.35 16.72 -4.30
N ASN A 333 6.78 16.78 -5.55
CA ASN A 333 8.10 17.23 -6.00
C ASN A 333 9.26 16.44 -5.35
N GLY A 334 9.21 15.11 -5.49
CA GLY A 334 10.27 14.20 -5.03
C GLY A 334 10.14 13.71 -3.58
N SER A 335 9.19 14.22 -2.79
CA SER A 335 8.99 13.77 -1.40
C SER A 335 8.18 12.47 -1.27
N VAL A 336 7.41 12.09 -2.28
CA VAL A 336 6.67 10.81 -2.33
C VAL A 336 7.56 9.60 -2.00
N PRO A 337 8.67 9.32 -2.73
CA PRO A 337 9.51 8.16 -2.43
C PRO A 337 10.18 8.23 -1.04
N ILE A 338 10.39 9.42 -0.49
CA ILE A 338 10.97 9.58 0.85
C ILE A 338 9.98 9.10 1.92
N LEU A 339 8.71 9.50 1.83
CA LEU A 339 7.69 9.06 2.79
C LEU A 339 7.38 7.57 2.62
N VAL A 340 7.30 7.06 1.38
CA VAL A 340 7.13 5.63 1.11
C VAL A 340 8.27 4.81 1.71
N ARG A 341 9.52 5.26 1.60
CA ARG A 341 10.68 4.60 2.22
C ARG A 341 10.54 4.54 3.75
N LYS A 342 10.24 5.67 4.39
CA LYS A 342 10.03 5.71 5.85
C LYS A 342 8.88 4.81 6.31
N ALA A 343 7.81 4.73 5.53
CA ALA A 343 6.68 3.85 5.80
C ALA A 343 7.10 2.38 5.69
N LEU A 344 7.79 2.01 4.60
CA LEU A 344 8.34 0.67 4.42
C LEU A 344 9.27 0.29 5.59
N GLU A 345 10.15 1.20 6.02
CA GLU A 345 11.06 1.03 7.16
C GLU A 345 10.36 0.71 8.50
N ARG A 346 9.11 1.16 8.67
CA ARG A 346 8.30 0.91 9.87
C ARG A 346 7.31 -0.25 9.70
N MET A 347 7.12 -0.74 8.48
CA MET A 347 6.15 -1.78 8.18
C MET A 347 6.65 -3.16 8.63
N THR A 348 5.75 -3.92 9.23
CA THR A 348 5.93 -5.33 9.62
C THR A 348 4.85 -6.20 8.96
N TYR A 349 5.09 -7.51 8.88
CA TYR A 349 4.10 -8.48 8.43
C TYR A 349 2.82 -8.42 9.29
N THR A 350 2.96 -8.34 10.62
CA THR A 350 1.81 -8.21 11.54
C THR A 350 0.97 -6.95 11.25
N SER A 351 1.61 -5.85 10.81
CA SER A 351 0.89 -4.62 10.42
C SER A 351 0.10 -4.73 9.11
N LEU A 352 0.22 -5.85 8.38
CA LEU A 352 -0.57 -6.18 7.20
C LEU A 352 -1.68 -7.21 7.51
N CYS A 353 -1.62 -7.83 8.69
CA CYS A 353 -2.59 -8.81 9.17
C CYS A 353 -3.57 -8.10 10.10
N LEU A 354 -4.81 -7.87 9.65
CA LEU A 354 -5.78 -7.04 10.38
C LEU A 354 -5.96 -7.43 11.86
N PRO A 355 -6.13 -8.71 12.23
CA PRO A 355 -6.26 -9.09 13.64
C PRO A 355 -5.00 -8.75 14.47
N ASP A 356 -3.81 -9.01 13.92
CA ASP A 356 -2.54 -8.74 14.61
C ASP A 356 -2.28 -7.23 14.73
N ASP A 357 -2.55 -6.46 13.67
CA ASP A 357 -2.45 -5.00 13.69
C ASP A 357 -3.39 -4.37 14.73
N LEU A 358 -4.66 -4.82 14.79
CA LEU A 358 -5.61 -4.35 15.79
C LEU A 358 -5.15 -4.64 17.21
N LYS A 359 -4.56 -5.82 17.43
CA LYS A 359 -4.00 -6.23 18.72
C LYS A 359 -2.76 -5.41 19.08
N ASP A 360 -1.81 -5.28 18.16
CA ASP A 360 -0.57 -4.52 18.33
C ASP A 360 -0.84 -3.04 18.64
N ARG A 361 -1.87 -2.46 18.00
CA ARG A 361 -2.33 -1.08 18.29
C ARG A 361 -3.22 -0.98 19.52
N GLY A 362 -3.69 -2.09 20.09
CA GLY A 362 -4.59 -2.12 21.24
C GLY A 362 -6.02 -1.65 20.93
N MET A 363 -6.49 -1.88 19.70
CA MET A 363 -7.74 -1.38 19.13
C MET A 363 -8.85 -2.45 19.02
N GLU A 364 -8.60 -3.69 19.45
CA GLU A 364 -9.57 -4.81 19.38
C GLU A 364 -10.88 -4.52 20.12
N SER A 365 -10.78 -4.02 21.36
CA SER A 365 -11.93 -3.84 22.26
C SER A 365 -12.57 -2.46 22.21
N ILE A 366 -12.08 -1.54 21.36
CA ILE A 366 -12.65 -0.19 21.31
C ILE A 366 -14.07 -0.24 20.70
N PRO A 367 -15.08 0.37 21.36
CA PRO A 367 -16.44 0.43 20.82
C PRO A 367 -16.53 1.32 19.58
N LYS A 368 -17.60 1.16 18.79
CA LYS A 368 -17.91 1.96 17.58
C LYS A 368 -16.76 1.98 16.55
N HIS A 369 -16.01 0.89 16.47
CA HIS A 369 -14.95 0.68 15.50
C HIS A 369 -15.44 -0.38 14.51
N TYR A 370 -16.00 0.05 13.38
CA TYR A 370 -16.66 -0.82 12.41
C TYR A 370 -15.68 -1.40 11.39
N TYR A 371 -14.56 -0.73 11.12
CA TYR A 371 -13.50 -1.22 10.24
C TYR A 371 -12.98 -2.62 10.63
N LYS A 372 -12.98 -2.96 11.93
CA LYS A 372 -12.52 -4.27 12.42
C LYS A 372 -13.50 -5.43 12.14
N GLU A 373 -14.75 -5.13 11.78
CA GLU A 373 -15.80 -6.14 11.60
C GLU A 373 -15.76 -6.81 10.22
N ASP A 374 -14.93 -6.29 9.30
CA ASP A 374 -14.85 -6.73 7.89
C ASP A 374 -13.82 -7.85 7.62
N ASP A 375 -13.39 -8.61 8.64
CA ASP A 375 -12.42 -9.71 8.48
C ASP A 375 -13.06 -10.93 7.77
N GLN A 376 -12.94 -10.98 6.44
CA GLN A 376 -13.45 -12.07 5.61
C GLN A 376 -12.33 -12.80 4.86
N VAL A 377 -11.58 -13.66 5.54
CA VAL A 377 -10.54 -14.51 4.90
C VAL A 377 -10.78 -16.01 5.06
N TRP A 378 -11.98 -16.43 5.48
CA TRP A 378 -12.31 -17.82 5.77
C TRP A 378 -12.12 -18.80 4.59
N PHE A 379 -12.17 -18.34 3.35
CA PHE A 379 -12.03 -19.20 2.17
C PHE A 379 -10.59 -19.63 1.85
N VAL A 380 -9.56 -18.88 2.26
CA VAL A 380 -8.16 -19.18 1.87
C VAL A 380 -7.69 -20.48 2.50
N SER A 381 -8.00 -20.70 3.78
CA SER A 381 -7.61 -21.92 4.51
C SER A 381 -8.17 -23.18 3.88
N ASP A 382 -9.42 -23.14 3.39
CA ASP A 382 -10.04 -24.29 2.73
C ASP A 382 -9.32 -24.66 1.42
N VAL A 383 -8.90 -23.65 0.65
CA VAL A 383 -8.11 -23.86 -0.57
C VAL A 383 -6.75 -24.44 -0.22
N VAL A 384 -6.04 -23.86 0.75
CA VAL A 384 -4.69 -24.34 1.14
C VAL A 384 -4.77 -25.79 1.64
N ASN A 385 -5.68 -26.10 2.55
CA ASN A 385 -5.87 -27.46 3.11
C ASN A 385 -6.31 -28.49 2.06
N HIS A 386 -6.90 -28.05 0.94
CA HIS A 386 -7.22 -28.94 -0.16
C HIS A 386 -5.95 -29.47 -0.85
N TYR A 387 -4.94 -28.61 -1.07
CA TYR A 387 -3.72 -28.93 -1.83
C TYR A 387 -2.53 -29.34 -0.94
N TYR A 388 -2.35 -28.72 0.21
CA TYR A 388 -1.30 -29.01 1.18
C TYR A 388 -1.90 -29.76 2.37
N LYS A 389 -1.43 -30.98 2.63
CA LYS A 389 -1.98 -31.85 3.69
C LYS A 389 -1.27 -31.71 5.03
N ASP A 390 -0.05 -31.19 4.99
CA ASP A 390 0.81 -30.96 6.14
C ASP A 390 1.85 -29.90 5.78
N ASP A 391 2.57 -29.45 6.80
CA ASP A 391 3.61 -28.42 6.69
C ASP A 391 4.84 -28.92 5.90
N ASP A 392 5.04 -30.23 5.83
CA ASP A 392 6.12 -30.84 5.05
C ASP A 392 5.90 -30.63 3.55
N MET A 393 4.65 -30.73 3.07
CA MET A 393 4.30 -30.39 1.69
C MET A 393 4.54 -28.89 1.40
N VAL A 394 4.23 -28.00 2.34
CA VAL A 394 4.42 -26.55 2.19
C VAL A 394 5.92 -26.21 2.13
N SER A 395 6.70 -26.72 3.07
CA SER A 395 8.14 -26.47 3.16
C SER A 395 8.94 -27.06 1.99
N LYS A 396 8.47 -28.16 1.38
CA LYS A 396 9.11 -28.81 0.24
C LYS A 396 8.69 -28.27 -1.12
N ASP A 397 7.73 -27.35 -1.18
CA ASP A 397 7.28 -26.72 -2.43
C ASP A 397 8.29 -25.65 -2.91
N PRO A 398 9.14 -25.95 -3.92
CA PRO A 398 10.20 -25.04 -4.30
C PRO A 398 9.68 -23.78 -5.02
N GLU A 399 8.48 -23.82 -5.60
CA GLU A 399 7.87 -22.69 -6.31
C GLU A 399 7.29 -21.70 -5.29
N LEU A 400 6.63 -22.21 -4.25
CA LEU A 400 6.18 -21.42 -3.10
C LEU A 400 7.35 -20.79 -2.35
N GLN A 401 8.40 -21.56 -2.06
CA GLN A 401 9.59 -21.03 -1.37
C GLN A 401 10.30 -19.95 -2.19
N ALA A 402 10.36 -20.10 -3.52
CA ALA A 402 10.90 -19.05 -4.40
C ALA A 402 10.03 -17.79 -4.42
N TRP A 403 8.71 -17.96 -4.45
CA TRP A 403 7.73 -16.88 -4.44
C TRP A 403 7.85 -15.98 -3.20
N ILE A 404 7.81 -16.58 -2.01
CA ILE A 404 7.90 -15.80 -0.76
C ILE A 404 9.29 -15.16 -0.58
N LYS A 405 10.35 -15.86 -1.03
CA LYS A 405 11.71 -15.32 -1.02
C LYS A 405 11.84 -14.09 -1.91
N GLU A 406 11.27 -14.11 -3.12
CA GLU A 406 11.30 -12.92 -3.99
C GLU A 406 10.56 -11.75 -3.36
N ILE A 407 9.39 -11.98 -2.76
CA ILE A 407 8.63 -10.94 -2.04
C ILE A 407 9.47 -10.32 -0.91
N PHE A 408 10.12 -11.15 -0.09
CA PHE A 408 10.97 -10.67 1.00
C PHE A 408 12.15 -9.83 0.48
N ILE A 409 12.84 -10.31 -0.56
CA ILE A 409 14.02 -9.64 -1.12
C ILE A 409 13.64 -8.35 -1.85
N LYS A 410 12.60 -8.38 -2.67
CA LYS A 410 12.24 -7.30 -3.61
C LYS A 410 11.18 -6.34 -3.06
N GLY A 411 10.38 -6.78 -2.11
CA GLY A 411 9.38 -5.94 -1.44
C GLY A 411 9.91 -5.30 -0.18
N PHE A 412 10.45 -6.14 0.70
CA PHE A 412 10.86 -5.76 2.05
C PHE A 412 12.37 -5.55 2.17
N LEU A 413 13.10 -5.67 1.06
CA LEU A 413 14.53 -5.36 0.96
C LEU A 413 15.38 -6.16 1.94
N GLU A 414 15.00 -7.43 2.16
CA GLU A 414 15.68 -8.37 3.06
C GLU A 414 15.76 -7.91 4.53
N ARG A 415 14.91 -6.95 4.92
CA ARG A 415 14.89 -6.43 6.27
C ARG A 415 14.26 -7.42 7.23
N GLU A 416 15.07 -8.05 8.08
CA GLU A 416 14.57 -8.94 9.14
C GLU A 416 13.57 -8.25 10.07
N SER A 417 13.70 -6.94 10.27
CA SER A 417 12.77 -6.13 11.07
C SER A 417 11.35 -6.02 10.48
N SER A 418 11.14 -6.42 9.21
CA SER A 418 9.82 -6.47 8.60
C SER A 418 8.99 -7.68 9.07
N GLY A 419 9.51 -8.54 9.93
CA GLY A 419 8.85 -9.78 10.36
C GLY A 419 9.36 -10.95 9.55
N LYS A 420 10.54 -11.45 9.92
CA LYS A 420 11.29 -12.49 9.21
C LYS A 420 10.48 -13.79 9.06
N HIS A 421 10.62 -14.38 7.88
CA HIS A 421 10.44 -15.80 7.56
C HIS A 421 11.19 -16.68 8.58
N ASP A 422 10.47 -17.49 9.37
CA ASP A 422 11.09 -18.62 10.07
C ASP A 422 11.66 -19.56 8.99
N PRO A 423 12.98 -19.84 8.96
CA PRO A 423 13.55 -20.80 8.00
C PRO A 423 12.96 -22.21 8.08
N ASN A 424 12.11 -22.50 9.08
CA ASN A 424 11.33 -23.74 9.20
C ASN A 424 9.89 -23.65 8.66
N GLY A 425 9.47 -22.52 8.09
CA GLY A 425 8.26 -22.44 7.26
C GLY A 425 6.91 -22.53 7.99
N LEU A 426 6.80 -21.98 9.21
CA LEU A 426 5.54 -21.95 9.95
C LEU A 426 5.25 -20.55 10.50
N HIS A 427 4.47 -19.78 9.74
CA HIS A 427 3.43 -18.89 10.25
C HIS A 427 2.41 -18.62 9.15
#